data_AF-A0A942RLN9-F1
#
_entry.id   AF-A0A942RLN9-F1
#
_cell.length_a   1.000
_cell.length_b   1.000
_cell.length_c   1.000
_cell.angle_alpha   90.00
_cell.angle_beta   90.00
_cell.angle_gamma   90.00
#
_symmetry.space_group_name_H-M   'P 1'
#
loop_
_entity.id
_entity.type
_entity.pdbx_description
1 polymer ?
#
loop_
_entity_poly.entity_id
_entity_poly.type
_entity_poly.pdbx_seq_one_letter_code
_entity_poly.pdbx_strand_id
1 'polypeptide(L)'
;MSQIAKKFFNYRSYTPIPFLILMLVFENATITTLITGFIIALFGELIRLWGVSWAGSETRTTGGVGGTYLIISGPFAFVRNPLYVGNILMYTGLGVMSYALFPYLQIIAILFFILQYHLIVKEEESFLEKKFGEAYQKYLENVPRFIPRLTPYKIDGVEQPSFKLNMGLRSETRTLQAFGSVALLIIIKWYFRVNQIL
;
A
#
# COMPACT_ATOMS: atom_id res chain seq x y z
N MET A 1 20.15 -5.12 -3.52
CA MET A 1 19.43 -3.99 -4.15
C MET A 1 20.11 -3.59 -5.43
N SER A 2 19.54 -3.99 -6.58
CA SER A 2 19.84 -3.37 -7.87
C SER A 2 19.60 -1.84 -7.82
N GLN A 3 20.33 -1.07 -8.63
CA GLN A 3 20.21 0.40 -8.65
C GLN A 3 18.78 0.85 -8.97
N ILE A 4 18.10 0.14 -9.87
CA ILE A 4 16.73 0.43 -10.31
C ILE A 4 15.73 0.22 -9.17
N ALA A 5 15.77 -0.95 -8.50
CA ALA A 5 14.86 -1.23 -7.40
C ALA A 5 15.11 -0.31 -6.19
N LYS A 6 16.36 0.06 -5.91
CA LYS A 6 16.69 1.06 -4.89
C LYS A 6 16.09 2.43 -5.21
N LYS A 7 16.11 2.84 -6.48
CA LYS A 7 15.45 4.07 -6.94
C LYS A 7 13.94 3.98 -6.74
N PHE A 8 13.29 2.90 -7.21
CA PHE A 8 11.85 2.71 -7.01
C PHE A 8 11.46 2.68 -5.54
N PHE A 9 12.26 2.05 -4.67
CA PHE A 9 12.04 2.04 -3.23
C PHE A 9 12.13 3.46 -2.67
N ASN A 10 13.21 4.20 -2.93
CA ASN A 10 13.41 5.54 -2.37
C ASN A 10 12.35 6.55 -2.83
N TYR A 11 11.87 6.42 -4.07
CA TYR A 11 10.87 7.33 -4.64
C TYR A 11 9.45 6.78 -4.62
N ARG A 12 9.19 5.65 -3.95
CA ARG A 12 7.87 4.97 -3.97
C ARG A 12 6.68 5.83 -3.55
N SER A 13 6.91 6.82 -2.70
CA SER A 13 5.87 7.75 -2.26
C SER A 13 5.54 8.84 -3.29
N TYR A 14 6.42 9.06 -4.28
CA TYR A 14 6.27 10.08 -5.31
C TYR A 14 5.84 9.51 -6.67
N THR A 15 6.08 8.23 -6.93
CA THR A 15 5.65 7.57 -8.18
C THR A 15 4.14 7.63 -8.47
N PRO A 16 3.23 7.73 -7.48
CA PRO A 16 1.81 7.94 -7.76
C PRO A 16 1.46 9.33 -8.29
N ILE A 17 2.27 10.35 -8.03
CA ILE A 17 1.91 11.77 -8.27
C ILE A 17 1.45 12.04 -9.71
N PRO A 18 2.12 11.54 -10.77
CA PRO A 18 1.65 11.73 -12.15
C PRO A 18 0.23 11.18 -12.36
N PHE A 19 -0.08 10.00 -11.81
CA PHE A 19 -1.42 9.42 -11.90
C PHE A 19 -2.44 10.25 -11.14
N LEU A 20 -2.10 10.74 -9.94
CA LEU A 20 -2.98 11.60 -9.15
C LEU A 20 -3.27 12.93 -9.85
N ILE A 21 -2.27 13.52 -10.53
CA ILE A 21 -2.48 14.72 -11.34
C ILE A 21 -3.45 14.42 -12.48
N LEU A 22 -3.24 13.34 -13.23
CA LEU A 22 -4.14 12.94 -14.32
C LEU A 22 -5.57 12.68 -13.81
N MET A 23 -5.70 12.05 -12.63
CA MET A 23 -7.00 11.83 -11.98
C MET A 23 -7.72 13.13 -11.66
N LEU A 24 -6.99 14.17 -11.22
CA LEU A 24 -7.56 15.49 -10.93
C LEU A 24 -7.85 16.31 -12.19
N VAL A 25 -7.05 16.17 -13.24
CA VAL A 25 -7.25 16.89 -14.52
C VAL A 25 -8.46 16.34 -15.27
N PHE A 26 -8.57 15.02 -15.38
CA PHE A 26 -9.62 14.33 -16.14
C PHE A 26 -10.75 13.78 -15.26
N GLU A 27 -10.96 14.38 -14.08
CA GLU A 27 -11.97 13.98 -13.11
C GLU A 27 -13.37 13.90 -13.75
N ASN A 28 -14.05 12.78 -13.58
CA ASN A 28 -15.41 12.52 -14.07
C ASN A 28 -16.25 11.70 -13.06
N ALA A 29 -16.06 11.97 -11.76
CA ALA A 29 -16.66 11.22 -10.67
C ALA A 29 -18.20 11.29 -10.68
N THR A 30 -18.84 10.30 -10.09
CA THR A 30 -20.26 10.34 -9.73
C THR A 30 -20.40 10.02 -8.25
N ILE A 31 -21.55 10.26 -7.64
CA ILE A 31 -21.77 9.89 -6.23
C ILE A 31 -21.48 8.39 -5.99
N THR A 32 -21.85 7.54 -6.93
CA THR A 32 -21.61 6.09 -6.88
C THR A 32 -20.13 5.77 -6.91
N THR A 33 -19.35 6.42 -7.79
CA THR A 33 -17.91 6.16 -7.88
C THR A 33 -17.16 6.72 -6.69
N LEU A 34 -17.58 7.87 -6.15
CA LEU A 34 -17.04 8.43 -4.91
C LEU A 34 -17.20 7.47 -3.73
N ILE A 35 -18.43 6.98 -3.50
CA ILE A 35 -18.71 6.05 -2.39
C ILE A 35 -17.96 4.73 -2.59
N THR A 36 -18.06 4.14 -3.78
CA THR A 36 -17.44 2.84 -4.09
C THR A 36 -15.91 2.92 -3.94
N GLY A 37 -15.30 3.94 -4.53
CA GLY A 37 -13.86 4.14 -4.47
C GLY A 37 -13.38 4.46 -3.05
N PHE A 38 -14.15 5.23 -2.27
CA PHE A 38 -13.83 5.49 -0.86
C PHE A 38 -13.84 4.20 -0.03
N ILE A 39 -14.84 3.33 -0.20
CA ILE A 39 -14.91 2.03 0.49
C ILE A 39 -13.69 1.15 0.16
N ILE A 40 -13.32 1.07 -1.12
CA ILE A 40 -12.14 0.30 -1.56
C ILE A 40 -10.87 0.86 -0.91
N ALA A 41 -10.70 2.18 -0.93
CA ALA A 41 -9.53 2.82 -0.35
C ALA A 41 -9.47 2.66 1.17
N LEU A 42 -10.60 2.77 1.86
CA LEU A 42 -10.70 2.56 3.30
C LEU A 42 -10.27 1.15 3.67
N PHE A 43 -10.71 0.14 2.92
CA PHE A 43 -10.28 -1.25 3.16
C PHE A 43 -8.76 -1.41 2.99
N GLY A 44 -8.19 -0.78 1.96
CA GLY A 44 -6.73 -0.73 1.76
C GLY A 44 -6.00 -0.11 2.95
N GLU A 45 -6.50 1.02 3.47
CA GLU A 45 -5.91 1.71 4.61
C GLU A 45 -6.02 0.90 5.91
N LEU A 46 -7.14 0.20 6.13
CA LEU A 46 -7.30 -0.68 7.30
C LEU A 46 -6.27 -1.82 7.30
N ILE A 47 -5.98 -2.42 6.14
CA ILE A 47 -4.92 -3.43 6.00
C ILE A 47 -3.55 -2.83 6.33
N ARG A 48 -3.28 -1.61 5.85
CA ARG A 48 -2.01 -0.92 6.11
C ARG A 48 -1.86 -0.63 7.60
N LEU A 49 -2.87 -0.02 8.22
CA LEU A 49 -2.89 0.28 9.64
C LEU A 49 -2.68 -0.97 10.49
N TRP A 50 -3.33 -2.08 10.14
CA TRP A 50 -3.12 -3.36 10.82
C TRP A 50 -1.67 -3.84 10.70
N GLY A 51 -1.07 -3.73 9.51
CA GLY A 51 0.32 -4.13 9.25
C GLY A 51 1.33 -3.27 10.00
N VAL A 52 1.25 -1.96 9.90
CA VAL A 52 2.19 -1.05 10.59
C VAL A 52 2.05 -1.09 12.11
N SER A 53 0.87 -1.47 12.63
CA SER A 53 0.68 -1.65 14.07
C SER A 53 1.43 -2.87 14.63
N TRP A 54 1.81 -3.83 13.78
CA TRP A 54 2.71 -4.93 14.13
C TRP A 54 4.16 -4.63 13.79
N ALA A 55 4.42 -4.14 12.58
CA ALA A 55 5.77 -3.98 12.07
C ALA A 55 6.47 -2.68 12.52
N GLY A 56 5.71 -1.74 13.09
CA GLY A 56 6.21 -0.45 13.54
C GLY A 56 6.74 0.44 12.40
N SER A 57 7.43 1.52 12.77
CA SER A 57 8.03 2.46 11.82
C SER A 57 9.26 1.89 11.09
N GLU A 58 9.79 0.75 11.51
CA GLU A 58 10.93 0.08 10.88
C GLU A 58 10.64 -0.34 9.43
N THR A 59 9.36 -0.46 9.06
CA THR A 59 8.89 -0.66 7.68
C THR A 59 9.15 0.53 6.75
N ARG A 60 9.50 1.70 7.30
CA ARG A 60 9.64 2.96 6.57
C ARG A 60 11.06 3.52 6.55
N THR A 61 12.00 2.92 7.28
CA THR A 61 13.37 3.43 7.39
C THR A 61 14.13 3.24 6.07
N THR A 62 14.52 4.34 5.45
CA THR A 62 15.30 4.41 4.20
C THR A 62 16.80 4.08 4.39
N GLY A 63 17.21 3.65 5.60
CA GLY A 63 18.58 3.31 5.96
C GLY A 63 18.66 1.88 6.46
N GLY A 64 18.91 0.95 5.55
CA GLY A 64 18.96 -0.49 5.83
C GLY A 64 17.58 -1.10 5.99
N VAL A 65 17.18 -1.96 5.07
CA VAL A 65 16.12 -2.94 5.36
C VAL A 65 16.58 -3.64 6.63
N GLY A 66 15.78 -3.66 7.69
CA GLY A 66 16.40 -3.88 9.00
C GLY A 66 15.42 -3.96 10.13
N GLY A 67 14.31 -4.68 9.93
CA GLY A 67 13.42 -5.00 11.05
C GLY A 67 14.18 -5.76 12.13
N THR A 68 14.08 -5.37 13.39
CA THR A 68 14.65 -6.12 14.52
C THR A 68 14.10 -7.55 14.55
N TYR A 69 12.85 -7.71 14.09
CA TYR A 69 12.10 -8.95 14.08
C TYR A 69 11.70 -9.35 12.66
N LEU A 70 11.58 -10.67 12.43
CA LEU A 70 10.87 -11.20 11.28
C LEU A 70 9.37 -11.14 11.56
N ILE A 71 8.70 -10.14 11.00
CA ILE A 71 7.26 -9.93 11.23
C ILE A 71 6.43 -10.92 10.42
N ILE A 72 5.78 -11.85 11.12
CA ILE A 72 4.85 -12.83 10.54
C ILE A 72 3.47 -12.78 11.20
N SER A 73 3.24 -11.79 12.06
CA SER A 73 1.97 -11.58 12.78
C SER A 73 1.06 -10.56 12.08
N GLY A 74 -0.21 -10.57 12.46
CA GLY A 74 -1.22 -9.68 11.87
C GLY A 74 -1.44 -9.99 10.40
N PRO A 75 -1.49 -8.99 9.50
CA PRO A 75 -1.76 -9.26 8.08
C PRO A 75 -0.60 -9.98 7.38
N PHE A 76 0.61 -9.92 7.94
CA PHE A 76 1.78 -10.64 7.44
C PHE A 76 1.60 -12.17 7.55
N ALA A 77 0.75 -12.66 8.46
CA ALA A 77 0.41 -14.08 8.56
C ALA A 77 -0.38 -14.60 7.33
N PHE A 78 -1.04 -13.71 6.59
CA PHE A 78 -1.92 -14.04 5.47
C PHE A 78 -1.26 -13.78 4.12
N VAL A 79 -0.49 -12.69 4.02
CA VAL A 79 0.21 -12.26 2.80
C VAL A 79 1.51 -11.59 3.19
N ARG A 80 2.60 -11.82 2.43
CA ARG A 80 3.92 -11.30 2.82
C ARG A 80 4.06 -9.79 2.69
N ASN A 81 3.29 -9.17 1.80
CA ASN A 81 3.41 -7.75 1.46
C ASN A 81 2.08 -6.98 1.64
N PRO A 82 1.47 -7.02 2.84
CA PRO A 82 0.14 -6.46 3.05
C PRO A 82 0.11 -4.95 2.86
N LEU A 83 1.21 -4.25 3.15
CA LEU A 83 1.31 -2.80 2.96
C LEU A 83 1.22 -2.40 1.48
N TYR A 84 1.83 -3.19 0.59
CA TYR A 84 1.74 -2.95 -0.85
C TYR A 84 0.37 -3.34 -1.40
N VAL A 85 -0.24 -4.41 -0.89
CA VAL A 85 -1.64 -4.75 -1.22
C VAL A 85 -2.57 -3.60 -0.83
N GLY A 86 -2.42 -3.07 0.39
CA GLY A 86 -3.18 -1.92 0.85
C GLY A 86 -2.94 -0.67 0.01
N ASN A 87 -1.70 -0.38 -0.40
CA ASN A 87 -1.42 0.73 -1.31
C ASN A 87 -2.13 0.57 -2.67
N ILE A 88 -2.09 -0.63 -3.27
CA ILE A 88 -2.78 -0.91 -4.53
C ILE A 88 -4.29 -0.67 -4.37
N LEU A 89 -4.89 -1.12 -3.27
CA LEU A 89 -6.31 -0.88 -2.97
C LEU A 89 -6.61 0.62 -2.80
N MET A 90 -5.77 1.37 -2.07
CA MET A 90 -5.93 2.81 -1.93
C MET A 90 -5.88 3.55 -3.27
N TYR A 91 -4.90 3.25 -4.12
CA TYR A 91 -4.80 3.89 -5.45
C TYR A 91 -5.93 3.44 -6.39
N THR A 92 -6.38 2.20 -6.27
CA THR A 92 -7.57 1.71 -7.00
C THR A 92 -8.81 2.47 -6.54
N GLY A 93 -8.98 2.67 -5.24
CA GLY A 93 -10.06 3.46 -4.70
C GLY A 93 -10.05 4.90 -5.21
N LEU A 94 -8.89 5.58 -5.21
CA LEU A 94 -8.77 6.94 -5.78
C LEU A 94 -9.05 7.00 -7.28
N GLY A 95 -8.59 6.00 -8.05
CA GLY A 95 -8.87 5.93 -9.48
C GLY A 95 -10.35 5.68 -9.78
N VAL A 96 -11.01 4.84 -8.99
CA VAL A 96 -12.48 4.69 -9.04
C VAL A 96 -13.17 5.99 -8.63
N MET A 97 -12.77 6.62 -7.52
CA MET A 97 -13.35 7.90 -7.06
C MET A 97 -13.31 8.95 -8.15
N SER A 98 -12.13 9.20 -8.74
CA SER A 98 -11.97 10.20 -9.80
C SER A 98 -12.69 9.85 -11.10
N TYR A 99 -12.88 8.55 -11.36
CA TYR A 99 -13.42 8.01 -12.62
C TYR A 99 -12.75 8.60 -13.87
N ALA A 100 -11.49 9.01 -13.73
CA ALA A 100 -10.77 9.76 -14.75
C ALA A 100 -10.23 8.83 -15.84
N LEU A 101 -10.58 9.12 -17.10
CA LEU A 101 -10.19 8.31 -18.27
C LEU A 101 -10.44 6.79 -18.06
N PHE A 102 -11.51 6.46 -17.33
CA PHE A 102 -11.81 5.08 -16.95
C PHE A 102 -12.22 4.25 -18.18
N PRO A 103 -11.74 2.99 -18.35
CA PRO A 103 -10.88 2.22 -17.42
C PRO A 103 -9.37 2.34 -17.68
N TYR A 104 -8.93 3.07 -18.71
CA TYR A 104 -7.57 3.01 -19.22
C TYR A 104 -6.52 3.51 -18.22
N LEU A 105 -6.75 4.67 -17.59
CA LEU A 105 -5.82 5.21 -16.59
C LEU A 105 -5.69 4.27 -15.39
N GLN A 106 -6.78 3.64 -14.97
CA GLN A 106 -6.79 2.68 -13.87
C GLN A 106 -5.96 1.43 -14.19
N ILE A 107 -6.12 0.87 -15.40
CA ILE A 107 -5.35 -0.30 -15.85
C ILE A 107 -3.86 0.03 -15.89
N ILE A 108 -3.48 1.16 -16.51
CA ILE A 108 -2.08 1.57 -16.62
C ILE A 108 -1.47 1.79 -15.23
N ALA A 109 -2.20 2.45 -14.32
CA ALA A 109 -1.73 2.67 -12.95
C ALA A 109 -1.52 1.34 -12.20
N ILE A 110 -2.47 0.40 -12.28
CA ILE A 110 -2.36 -0.91 -11.62
C ILE A 110 -1.16 -1.69 -12.16
N LEU A 111 -1.00 -1.77 -13.48
CA LEU A 111 0.13 -2.47 -14.10
C LEU A 111 1.47 -1.86 -13.67
N PHE A 112 1.54 -0.53 -13.64
CA PHE A 112 2.73 0.18 -13.16
C PHE A 112 3.04 -0.17 -11.70
N PHE A 113 2.07 -0.14 -10.80
CA PHE A 113 2.30 -0.45 -9.38
C PHE A 113 2.62 -1.93 -9.14
N ILE A 114 2.02 -2.85 -9.89
CA ILE A 114 2.37 -4.28 -9.83
C ILE A 114 3.85 -4.46 -10.20
N LEU A 115 4.30 -3.84 -11.31
CA LEU A 115 5.70 -3.92 -11.73
C LEU A 115 6.64 -3.27 -10.70
N GLN A 116 6.32 -2.06 -10.25
CA GLN A 116 7.10 -1.34 -9.25
C GLN A 116 7.27 -2.17 -7.97
N TYR A 117 6.17 -2.68 -7.42
CA TYR A 117 6.22 -3.45 -6.18
C TYR A 117 6.85 -4.82 -6.37
N HIS A 118 6.70 -5.47 -7.53
CA HIS A 118 7.43 -6.70 -7.82
C HIS A 118 8.96 -6.50 -7.73
N LEU A 119 9.48 -5.41 -8.31
CA LEU A 119 10.91 -5.09 -8.28
C LEU A 119 11.39 -4.76 -6.85
N ILE A 120 10.61 -4.02 -6.09
CA ILE A 120 10.93 -3.68 -4.70
C ILE A 120 10.94 -4.95 -3.83
N VAL A 121 9.87 -5.74 -3.89
CA VAL A 121 9.69 -6.94 -3.05
C VAL A 121 10.79 -7.97 -3.32
N LYS A 122 11.21 -8.16 -4.58
CA LYS A 122 12.28 -9.12 -4.89
C LYS A 122 13.59 -8.79 -4.15
N GLU A 123 13.90 -7.51 -3.99
CA GLU A 123 15.09 -7.07 -3.28
C GLU A 123 14.91 -7.11 -1.76
N GLU A 124 13.72 -6.79 -1.26
CA GLU A 124 13.37 -6.95 0.15
C GLU A 124 13.44 -8.41 0.57
N GLU A 125 12.91 -9.33 -0.24
CA GLU A 125 12.99 -10.78 -0.01
C GLU A 125 14.44 -11.25 0.05
N SER A 126 15.29 -10.85 -0.91
CA SER A 126 16.73 -11.19 -0.89
C SER A 126 17.46 -10.64 0.34
N PHE A 127 17.08 -9.46 0.82
CA PHE A 127 17.64 -8.92 2.04
C PHE A 127 17.18 -9.69 3.28
N LEU A 128 15.87 -9.96 3.40
CA LEU A 128 15.28 -10.63 4.54
C LEU A 128 15.76 -12.08 4.65
N GLU A 129 15.97 -12.75 3.51
CA GLU A 129 16.60 -14.06 3.44
C GLU A 129 18.02 -14.05 4.03
N LYS A 130 18.85 -13.08 3.65
CA LYS A 130 20.20 -12.93 4.22
C LYS A 130 20.20 -12.62 5.71
N LYS A 131 19.18 -11.90 6.19
CA LYS A 131 19.08 -11.47 7.60
C LYS A 131 18.53 -12.57 8.51
N PHE A 132 17.50 -13.30 8.08
CA PHE A 132 16.73 -14.21 8.92
C PHE A 132 16.86 -15.69 8.51
N GLY A 133 17.53 -15.99 7.40
CA GLY A 133 17.89 -17.35 6.99
C GLY A 133 16.69 -18.29 6.89
N GLU A 134 16.81 -19.46 7.53
CA GLU A 134 15.83 -20.55 7.46
C GLU A 134 14.42 -20.14 7.91
N ALA A 135 14.31 -19.27 8.94
CA ALA A 135 13.01 -18.79 9.42
C ALA A 135 12.26 -18.03 8.32
N TYR A 136 12.98 -17.24 7.51
CA TYR A 136 12.39 -16.54 6.38
C TYR A 136 12.05 -17.48 5.23
N GLN A 137 12.87 -18.49 4.96
CA GLN A 137 12.59 -19.49 3.94
C GLN A 137 11.29 -20.26 4.23
N LYS A 138 11.10 -20.73 5.47
CA LYS A 138 9.84 -21.35 5.91
C LYS A 138 8.64 -20.42 5.71
N TYR A 139 8.81 -19.13 6.01
CA TYR A 139 7.79 -18.12 5.75
C TYR A 139 7.50 -17.92 4.25
N LEU A 140 8.51 -17.93 3.38
CA LEU A 140 8.34 -17.84 1.93
C LEU A 140 7.58 -19.03 1.34
N GLU A 141 7.82 -20.24 1.83
CA GLU A 141 7.13 -21.45 1.36
C GLU A 141 5.65 -21.46 1.73
N ASN A 142 5.31 -20.87 2.88
CA ASN A 142 3.99 -20.99 3.46
C ASN A 142 3.08 -19.78 3.21
N VAL A 143 3.62 -18.57 3.06
CA VAL A 143 2.82 -17.35 2.94
C VAL A 143 3.00 -16.73 1.56
N PRO A 144 1.96 -16.58 0.74
CA PRO A 144 2.03 -16.03 -0.60
C PRO A 144 2.42 -14.55 -0.62
N ARG A 145 3.02 -14.12 -1.75
CA ARG A 145 3.57 -12.77 -1.89
C ARG A 145 2.52 -11.66 -1.87
N PHE A 146 1.40 -11.83 -2.59
CA PHE A 146 0.38 -10.77 -2.79
C PHE A 146 -1.08 -11.23 -2.64
N ILE A 147 -1.40 -12.51 -2.89
CA ILE A 147 -2.76 -13.02 -2.75
C ILE A 147 -2.90 -13.62 -1.35
N PRO A 148 -3.77 -13.11 -0.47
CA PRO A 148 -3.83 -13.57 0.91
C PRO A 148 -4.34 -15.01 1.04
N ARG A 149 -3.82 -15.72 2.04
CA ARG A 149 -4.39 -16.97 2.54
C ARG A 149 -5.71 -16.70 3.25
N LEU A 150 -6.53 -17.75 3.40
CA LEU A 150 -7.75 -17.68 4.20
C LEU A 150 -7.49 -17.84 5.71
N THR A 151 -6.43 -18.55 6.07
CA THR A 151 -6.06 -18.82 7.48
C THR A 151 -4.67 -18.26 7.78
N PRO A 152 -4.45 -17.72 8.99
CA PRO A 152 -3.16 -17.15 9.38
C PRO A 152 -2.10 -18.25 9.47
N TYR A 153 -0.92 -17.95 8.96
CA TYR A 153 0.27 -18.76 9.21
C TYR A 153 0.81 -18.54 10.63
N LYS A 154 1.38 -19.59 11.21
CA LYS A 154 2.03 -19.56 12.52
C LYS A 154 3.36 -20.32 12.43
N ILE A 155 4.42 -19.72 12.92
CA ILE A 155 5.70 -20.40 13.17
C ILE A 155 5.97 -20.31 14.66
N ASP A 156 6.19 -21.45 15.30
CA ASP A 156 6.66 -21.52 16.68
C ASP A 156 8.15 -21.14 16.75
N GLY A 157 8.53 -20.39 17.78
CA GLY A 157 9.93 -20.02 18.03
C GLY A 157 10.45 -18.79 17.30
N VAL A 158 9.62 -18.05 16.56
CA VAL A 158 9.98 -16.72 16.03
C VAL A 158 9.45 -15.64 16.96
N GLU A 159 10.33 -14.87 17.58
CA GLU A 159 9.95 -13.74 18.43
C GLU A 159 9.18 -12.69 17.62
N GLN A 160 8.06 -12.20 18.17
CA GLN A 160 7.20 -11.21 17.53
C GLN A 160 7.10 -9.95 18.39
N PRO A 161 7.10 -8.74 17.79
CA PRO A 161 6.86 -7.53 18.56
C PRO A 161 5.41 -7.49 19.07
N SER A 162 5.16 -6.67 20.09
CA SER A 162 3.79 -6.42 20.55
C SER A 162 3.03 -5.50 19.58
N PHE A 163 1.72 -5.77 19.45
CA PHE A 163 0.82 -4.90 18.70
C PHE A 163 0.71 -3.51 19.33
N LYS A 164 0.95 -2.46 18.53
CA LYS A 164 0.96 -1.05 18.98
C LYS A 164 0.15 -0.14 18.04
N LEU A 165 -1.17 -0.08 18.25
CA LEU A 165 -2.07 0.74 17.43
C LEU A 165 -1.67 2.23 17.37
N ASN A 166 -1.30 2.82 18.51
CA ASN A 166 -0.91 4.24 18.57
C ASN A 166 0.31 4.55 17.70
N MET A 167 1.26 3.61 17.60
CA MET A 167 2.43 3.73 16.72
C MET A 167 2.03 3.57 15.26
N GLY A 168 1.12 2.63 14.97
CA GLY A 168 0.53 2.46 13.65
C GLY A 168 -0.13 3.74 13.15
N LEU A 169 -1.02 4.33 13.95
CA LEU A 169 -1.70 5.59 13.62
C LEU A 169 -0.73 6.75 13.37
N ARG A 170 0.28 6.92 14.24
CA ARG A 170 1.32 7.95 14.04
C ARG A 170 2.11 7.75 12.76
N SER A 171 2.37 6.50 12.39
CA SER A 171 3.02 6.21 11.12
C SER A 171 2.09 6.58 9.96
N GLU A 172 0.79 6.27 10.04
CA GLU A 172 -0.13 6.49 8.92
C GLU A 172 -0.58 7.94 8.71
N THR A 173 -0.32 8.86 9.64
CA THR A 173 -0.71 10.28 9.51
C THR A 173 -0.38 10.88 8.14
N ARG A 174 0.83 10.66 7.60
CA ARG A 174 1.23 11.20 6.29
C ARG A 174 0.43 10.60 5.14
N THR A 175 0.14 9.30 5.19
CA THR A 175 -0.62 8.61 4.16
C THR A 175 -2.08 9.05 4.19
N LEU A 176 -2.67 9.13 5.39
CA LEU A 176 -4.02 9.65 5.61
C LEU A 176 -4.16 11.10 5.14
N GLN A 177 -3.18 11.97 5.42
CA GLN A 177 -3.15 13.34 4.92
C GLN A 177 -3.09 13.41 3.39
N ALA A 178 -2.20 12.63 2.77
CA ALA A 178 -2.08 12.62 1.31
C ALA A 178 -3.36 12.10 0.65
N PHE A 179 -3.89 10.96 1.11
CA PHE A 179 -5.14 10.38 0.63
C PHE A 179 -6.31 11.33 0.82
N GLY A 180 -6.49 11.84 2.05
CA GLY A 180 -7.58 12.76 2.39
C GLY A 180 -7.52 14.04 1.58
N SER A 181 -6.32 14.59 1.33
CA SER A 181 -6.16 15.78 0.48
C SER A 181 -6.61 15.52 -0.96
N VAL A 182 -6.18 14.40 -1.57
CA VAL A 182 -6.58 14.08 -2.96
C VAL A 182 -8.07 13.77 -3.05
N ALA A 183 -8.60 12.96 -2.12
CA ALA A 183 -10.01 12.64 -2.06
C ALA A 183 -10.88 13.90 -1.91
N LEU A 184 -10.47 14.84 -1.04
CA LEU A 184 -11.14 16.12 -0.87
C LEU A 184 -11.10 16.94 -2.17
N LEU A 185 -9.96 17.02 -2.86
CA LEU A 185 -9.85 17.72 -4.14
C LEU A 185 -10.76 17.11 -5.22
N ILE A 186 -10.87 15.77 -5.29
CA ILE A 186 -11.80 15.09 -6.19
C ILE A 186 -13.26 15.47 -5.85
N ILE A 187 -13.63 15.43 -4.57
CA ILE A 187 -14.99 15.77 -4.12
C ILE A 187 -15.32 17.24 -4.40
N ILE A 188 -14.37 18.15 -4.15
CA ILE A 188 -14.53 19.58 -4.44
C ILE A 188 -14.76 19.78 -5.94
N LYS A 189 -13.90 19.21 -6.79
CA LYS A 189 -14.06 19.30 -8.26
C LYS A 189 -15.39 18.75 -8.74
N TRP A 190 -15.76 17.57 -8.25
CA TRP A 190 -17.05 16.95 -8.53
C TRP A 190 -18.21 17.88 -8.16
N TYR A 191 -18.17 18.47 -6.95
CA TYR A 191 -19.20 19.39 -6.47
C TYR A 191 -19.33 20.62 -7.37
N PHE A 192 -18.22 21.27 -7.72
CA PHE A 192 -18.25 22.45 -8.60
C PHE A 192 -18.80 22.12 -9.99
N ARG A 193 -18.40 20.98 -10.57
CA ARG A 193 -18.87 20.52 -11.87
C ARG A 193 -20.37 20.20 -11.89
N VAL A 194 -20.88 19.50 -10.87
CA VAL A 194 -22.31 19.14 -10.79
C VAL A 194 -23.20 20.36 -10.57
N ASN A 195 -22.71 21.37 -9.83
CA ASN A 195 -23.47 22.59 -9.56
C ASN A 195 -23.28 23.69 -10.61
N GLN A 196 -22.59 23.42 -11.73
CA GLN A 196 -22.33 24.38 -12.82
C GLN A 196 -21.67 25.69 -12.37
N ILE A 197 -20.87 25.64 -11.30
CA ILE A 197 -20.14 26.82 -10.80
C ILE A 197 -18.81 27.01 -11.58
N LEU A 198 -18.44 26.05 -12.43
CA LEU A 198 -17.32 26.11 -13.39
C LEU A 198 -17.64 25.31 -14.66
#